data_AF-A0A7C4CI69-F1
#
_entry.id   AF-A0A7C4CI69-F1
#
_cell.length_a   1.000
_cell.length_b   1.000
_cell.length_c   1.000
_cell.angle_alpha   90.00
_cell.angle_beta   90.00
_cell.angle_gamma   90.00
#
_symmetry.space_group_name_H-M   'P 1'
#
loop_
_entity.id
_entity.type
_entity.pdbx_description
1 polymer ?
#
loop_
_entity_poly.entity_id
_entity_poly.type
_entity_poly.pdbx_seq_one_letter_code
_entity_poly.pdbx_strand_id
1 'polypeptide(L)' 'VVNEDLEPIVFEFSGRIVAGTNIYLLGSPYLKLYWGKEMSVGRRIAREIKIAEETSRLNEVIT' A
#
# COMPACT_ATOMS: atom_id res chain seq x y z
N VAL A 1 -9.59 -16.20 0.52
CA VAL A 1 -10.13 -17.18 -0.45
C VAL A 1 -11.45 -16.62 -0.96
N VAL A 2 -11.86 -16.91 -2.19
CA VAL A 2 -13.18 -16.51 -2.70
C VAL A 2 -13.99 -17.79 -2.90
N ASN A 3 -15.20 -17.87 -2.33
CA ASN A 3 -16.06 -19.06 -2.48
C ASN A 3 -16.74 -19.09 -3.86
N GLU A 4 -17.50 -20.15 -4.14
CA GLU A 4 -18.21 -20.34 -5.42
C GLU A 4 -19.30 -19.26 -5.64
N ASP A 5 -19.80 -18.67 -4.55
CA ASP A 5 -20.76 -17.56 -4.55
C ASP A 5 -20.09 -16.17 -4.71
N LEU A 6 -18.78 -16.14 -5.02
CA LEU A 6 -17.97 -14.92 -5.20
C LEU A 6 -17.76 -14.08 -3.94
N GLU A 7 -17.93 -14.67 -2.76
CA GLU A 7 -17.74 -14.01 -1.47
C GLU A 7 -16.28 -14.14 -0.98
N PRO A 8 -15.61 -13.04 -0.61
CA PRO A 8 -14.28 -13.07 -0.05
C PRO A 8 -14.31 -13.53 1.41
N ILE A 9 -13.66 -14.66 1.70
CA ILE A 9 -13.45 -15.19 3.05
C ILE A 9 -12.08 -14.72 3.56
N VAL A 10 -12.09 -13.96 4.66
CA VAL A 10 -10.91 -13.41 5.35
C VAL A 10 -10.59 -14.27 6.57
N PHE A 11 -9.40 -14.85 6.62
CA PHE A 11 -8.93 -15.69 7.73
C PHE A 11 -8.01 -14.94 8.70
N GLU A 12 -7.22 -14.02 8.19
CA GLU A 12 -6.25 -13.24 8.95
C GLU A 12 -6.16 -11.82 8.43
N PHE A 13 -5.71 -10.92 9.30
CA PHE A 13 -5.46 -9.52 8.99
C PHE A 13 -4.06 -9.13 9.46
N SER A 14 -3.29 -8.48 8.57
CA SER A 14 -1.99 -7.89 8.90
C SER A 14 -2.11 -6.37 8.92
N GLY A 15 -1.94 -5.76 10.10
CA GLY A 15 -1.93 -4.31 10.29
C GLY A 15 -0.66 -3.60 9.81
N ARG A 16 0.12 -4.24 8.94
CA ARG A 16 1.40 -3.74 8.41
C ARG A 16 1.68 -4.32 7.03
N ILE A 17 2.74 -3.80 6.38
CA ILE A 17 3.23 -4.30 5.10
C ILE A 17 3.47 -5.83 5.14
N VAL A 18 3.12 -6.51 4.05
CA VAL A 18 3.22 -7.97 3.87
C VAL A 18 4.20 -8.32 2.75
N ALA A 19 4.77 -9.53 2.81
CA ALA A 19 5.70 -10.04 1.80
C ALA A 19 5.10 -10.10 0.39
N GLY A 20 3.78 -10.24 0.26
CA GLY A 20 3.07 -10.20 -1.02
C GLY A 20 3.24 -8.87 -1.78
N THR A 21 3.73 -7.82 -1.14
CA THR A 21 4.05 -6.54 -1.82
C THR A 21 5.38 -6.58 -2.58
N ASN A 22 6.26 -7.55 -2.31
CA ASN A 22 7.61 -7.64 -2.90
C ASN A 22 7.58 -7.92 -4.41
N ILE A 23 6.53 -8.55 -4.93
CA ILE A 23 6.41 -8.80 -6.38
C ILE A 23 6.07 -7.53 -7.17
N TYR A 24 5.71 -6.43 -6.49
CA TYR A 24 5.29 -5.16 -7.10
C TYR A 24 6.32 -4.04 -6.91
N LEU A 25 7.62 -4.37 -6.87
CA LEU A 25 8.70 -3.38 -6.72
C LEU A 25 8.71 -2.33 -7.84
N LEU A 26 8.43 -2.76 -9.07
CA LEU A 26 8.36 -1.88 -10.26
C LEU A 26 6.94 -1.36 -10.54
N GLY A 27 5.98 -1.61 -9.65
CA GLY A 27 4.58 -1.28 -9.88
C GLY A 27 3.65 -2.49 -9.81
N SER A 28 2.38 -2.20 -9.54
CA SER A 28 1.29 -3.14 -9.76
C SER A 28 0.35 -2.58 -10.84
N PRO A 29 -0.46 -3.43 -11.50
CA PRO A 29 -1.49 -2.98 -12.43
C PRO A 29 -2.40 -1.91 -11.83
N TYR A 30 -2.71 -2.03 -10.54
CA TYR A 30 -3.55 -1.09 -9.79
C TYR A 30 -2.83 0.22 -9.50
N LEU A 31 -1.59 0.19 -9.00
CA LEU A 31 -0.85 1.41 -8.65
C LEU A 31 -0.55 2.28 -9.87
N LYS A 32 -0.43 1.67 -11.06
CA LYS A 32 -0.27 2.38 -12.33
C LYS A 32 -1.46 3.30 -12.64
N LEU A 33 -2.69 2.88 -12.31
CA LEU A 33 -3.90 3.68 -12.55
C LEU A 33 -3.91 4.97 -11.75
N TYR A 34 -3.36 4.93 -10.54
CA TYR A 34 -3.26 6.10 -9.69
C TYR A 34 -2.14 7.04 -10.15
N TRP A 35 -0.91 6.53 -10.28
CA TRP A 35 0.28 7.40 -10.36
C TRP A 35 0.92 7.51 -11.74
N GLY A 36 0.52 6.70 -12.71
CA GLY A 36 1.10 6.71 -14.07
C GLY A 36 2.60 6.38 -14.13
N LYS A 37 3.24 6.01 -13.01
CA LYS A 37 4.66 5.70 -12.88
C LYS A 37 4.88 4.53 -11.92
N GLU A 38 6.08 3.95 -11.97
CA GLU A 38 6.47 2.84 -11.08
C GLU A 38 6.30 3.22 -9.60
N MET A 39 5.51 2.43 -8.89
CA MET A 39 5.22 2.65 -7.47
C MET A 39 5.14 1.30 -6.75
N SER A 40 5.92 1.15 -5.69
CA SER A 40 5.79 0.05 -4.73
C SER A 40 5.10 0.53 -3.45
N VAL A 41 4.67 -0.41 -2.61
CA VAL A 41 4.11 -0.07 -1.28
C VAL A 41 5.16 0.62 -0.41
N GLY A 42 6.42 0.19 -0.46
CA GLY A 42 7.52 0.87 0.24
C GLY A 42 7.72 2.31 -0.25
N ARG A 43 7.73 2.54 -1.57
CA ARG A 43 7.80 3.90 -2.14
C ARG A 43 6.59 4.75 -1.76
N ARG A 44 5.41 4.13 -1.64
CA ARG A 44 4.17 4.80 -1.20
C ARG A 44 4.26 5.25 0.26
N ILE A 45 4.80 4.42 1.16
CA ILE A 45 5.01 4.78 2.57
C ILE A 45 6.01 5.93 2.68
N ALA A 46 7.16 5.84 1.99
CA ALA A 46 8.15 6.92 1.97
C ALA A 46 7.57 8.24 1.44
N ARG A 47 6.70 8.18 0.43
CA ARG A 47 6.00 9.36 -0.10
C ARG A 47 5.05 9.97 0.93
N GLU A 48 4.35 9.16 1.75
CA GLU A 48 3.46 9.68 2.79
C GLU A 48 4.24 10.45 3.84
N ILE A 49 5.35 9.88 4.32
CA ILE A 49 6.23 10.53 5.30
C ILE A 49 6.73 11.86 4.76
N LYS A 50 7.18 11.89 3.49
CA LYS A 50 7.62 13.13 2.84
C LYS A 50 6.51 14.18 2.75
N ILE A 51 5.28 13.79 2.38
CA ILE A 51 4.14 14.72 2.34
C ILE A 51 3.81 15.25 3.73
N ALA A 52 3.82 14.38 4.75
CA ALA A 52 3.54 14.77 6.13
C ALA A 52 4.61 15.74 6.66
N GLU A 53 5.88 15.51 6.33
CA GLU A 53 6.98 16.45 6.63
C GLU A 53 6.79 17.80 5.91
N GLU A 54 6.58 17.78 4.59
CA GLU A 54 6.38 18.98 3.76
C GLU A 54 5.16 19.82 4.20
N THR A 55 4.14 19.19 4.78
CA THR A 55 2.93 19.85 5.28
C THR A 55 2.95 20.13 6.78
N SER A 56 4.05 19.85 7.48
CA SER A 56 4.16 19.99 8.95
C SER A 56 3.12 19.17 9.74
N ARG A 57 2.72 18.02 9.19
CA ARG A 57 1.72 17.08 9.74
C ARG A 57 2.32 15.72 10.12
N LEU A 58 3.62 15.66 10.37
CA LEU A 58 4.32 14.40 10.68
C LEU A 58 3.70 13.65 11.87
N ASN A 59 3.19 14.38 12.87
CA ASN A 59 2.54 13.82 14.06
C ASN A 59 1.26 13.01 13.75
N GLU A 60 0.68 13.13 12.56
CA GLU A 60 -0.51 12.35 12.17
C GLU A 60 -0.17 10.94 11.65
N VAL A 61 1.08 10.71 11.25
CA VAL A 61 1.50 9.47 10.57
C VAL A 61 2.52 8.65 11.37
N ILE A 62 2.85 9.12 12.58
CA ILE A 62 3.70 8.42 13.54
C ILE A 62 2.95 8.28 14.86
N THR A 63 3.25 7.20 15.60
CA THR A 63 2.69 6.90 16.92
C THR A 63 3.75 6.23 17.77
#